data_AF-A0A4V3CQ18-F1
#
_entry.id   AF-A0A4V3CQ18-F1
#
_cell.length_a   1.000
_cell.length_b   1.000
_cell.length_c   1.000
_cell.angle_alpha   90.00
_cell.angle_beta   90.00
_cell.angle_gamma   90.00
#
_symmetry.space_group_name_H-M   'P 1'
#
loop_
_entity.id
_entity.type
_entity.pdbx_description
1 polymer ?
#
loop_
_entity_poly.entity_id
_entity_poly.type
_entity_poly.pdbx_seq_one_letter_code
_entity_poly.pdbx_strand_id
1 'polypeptide(L)'
;MGTDNFARISRLRALIDHANTGAGERATAQRMLDRLLRKTGGGNASRPSDRVYGERHHRPGRHATTAAIVESVREDISFARTFAPGAPGEVIVHSPLAAAPAELTVAVTTPFADQIVVTIDDIPPQWGWESDEFDRIVATRDLRALADELAEIIDAYNHYGPDVGPRFFRTIRAQQTTLIR
;
A
#
# COMPACT_ATOMS: atom_id res chain seq x y z
N MET A 1 -14.87 -11.95 6.16
CA MET A 1 -13.92 -11.03 5.49
C MET A 1 -14.22 -10.91 3.99
N GLY A 2 -15.46 -10.56 3.58
CA GLY A 2 -15.85 -10.54 2.15
C GLY A 2 -16.64 -9.29 1.73
N THR A 3 -17.36 -8.67 2.66
CA THR A 3 -18.22 -7.50 2.40
C THR A 3 -17.44 -6.18 2.32
N ASP A 4 -16.38 -6.05 3.11
CA ASP A 4 -15.49 -4.87 3.16
C ASP A 4 -14.84 -4.59 1.78
N ASN A 5 -14.20 -5.60 1.20
CA ASN A 5 -13.53 -5.46 -0.10
C ASN A 5 -14.50 -5.08 -1.23
N PHE A 6 -15.76 -5.53 -1.19
CA PHE A 6 -16.75 -5.22 -2.22
C PHE A 6 -17.17 -3.74 -2.20
N ALA A 7 -17.34 -3.16 -1.00
CA ALA A 7 -17.61 -1.73 -0.84
C ALA A 7 -16.43 -0.88 -1.33
N ARG A 8 -15.20 -1.26 -0.96
CA ARG A 8 -13.97 -0.60 -1.43
C ARG A 8 -13.84 -0.64 -2.95
N ILE A 9 -14.09 -1.79 -3.57
CA ILE A 9 -14.06 -1.97 -5.03
C ILE A 9 -15.10 -1.07 -5.71
N SER A 10 -16.33 -1.02 -5.19
CA SER A 10 -17.41 -0.23 -5.76
C SER A 10 -17.12 1.28 -5.69
N ARG A 11 -16.58 1.76 -4.56
CA ARG A 11 -16.20 3.17 -4.40
C ARG A 11 -15.04 3.55 -5.33
N LEU A 12 -14.03 2.69 -5.48
CA LEU A 12 -12.92 2.96 -6.40
C LEU A 12 -13.41 3.05 -7.85
N ARG A 13 -14.31 2.18 -8.28
CA ARG A 13 -14.96 2.27 -9.60
C ARG A 13 -15.71 3.58 -9.78
N ALA A 14 -16.53 3.97 -8.80
CA ALA A 14 -17.26 5.22 -8.83
C ALA A 14 -16.32 6.44 -8.93
N LEU A 15 -15.19 6.43 -8.22
CA LEU A 15 -14.19 7.50 -8.30
C LEU A 15 -13.51 7.57 -9.68
N ILE A 16 -13.23 6.42 -10.29
CA ILE A 16 -12.62 6.32 -11.63
C ILE A 16 -13.56 6.90 -12.70
N ASP A 17 -14.84 6.56 -12.63
CA ASP A 17 -15.85 6.95 -13.62
C ASP A 17 -16.33 8.41 -13.43
N HIS A 18 -16.00 9.05 -12.32
CA HIS A 18 -16.46 10.40 -12.02
C HIS A 18 -15.73 11.46 -12.87
N ALA A 19 -16.51 12.37 -13.49
CA ALA A 19 -16.02 13.35 -14.46
C ALA A 19 -15.02 14.36 -13.87
N ASN A 20 -15.18 14.73 -12.59
CA ASN A 20 -14.30 15.69 -11.93
C ASN A 20 -13.04 15.06 -11.31
N THR A 21 -12.85 13.75 -11.42
CA THR A 21 -11.64 13.09 -10.90
C THR A 21 -10.44 13.45 -11.79
N GLY A 22 -9.38 13.97 -11.17
CA GLY A 22 -8.15 14.32 -11.88
C GLY A 22 -7.45 13.09 -12.45
N ALA A 23 -6.61 13.27 -13.49
CA ALA A 23 -5.91 12.15 -14.13
C ALA A 23 -4.99 11.37 -13.17
N GLY A 24 -4.28 12.07 -12.28
CA GLY A 24 -3.42 11.43 -11.27
C GLY A 24 -4.21 10.66 -10.22
N GLU A 25 -5.31 11.22 -9.74
CA GLU A 25 -6.21 10.55 -8.78
C GLU A 25 -6.86 9.31 -9.38
N ARG A 26 -7.35 9.41 -10.63
CA ARG A 26 -7.91 8.28 -11.37
C ARG A 26 -6.87 7.16 -11.56
N ALA A 27 -5.63 7.53 -11.88
CA ALA A 27 -4.53 6.57 -12.00
C ALA A 27 -4.26 5.84 -10.67
N THR A 28 -4.15 6.56 -9.56
CA THR A 28 -3.94 5.98 -8.23
C THR A 28 -5.10 5.07 -7.82
N ALA A 29 -6.33 5.51 -8.06
CA ALA A 29 -7.54 4.73 -7.78
C ALA A 29 -7.57 3.41 -8.58
N GLN A 30 -7.20 3.46 -9.87
CA GLN A 30 -7.08 2.27 -10.71
C GLN A 30 -6.00 1.31 -10.19
N ARG A 31 -4.83 1.83 -9.76
CA ARG A 31 -3.75 1.01 -9.19
C ARG A 31 -4.20 0.30 -7.91
N MET A 32 -4.95 0.99 -7.04
CA MET A 32 -5.52 0.40 -5.82
C MET A 32 -6.59 -0.64 -6.12
N LEU A 33 -7.50 -0.37 -7.06
CA LEU A 33 -8.54 -1.30 -7.47
C LEU A 33 -7.93 -2.60 -7.98
N ASP A 34 -6.95 -2.51 -8.87
CA ASP A 34 -6.23 -3.68 -9.39
C ASP A 34 -5.55 -4.49 -8.27
N ARG A 35 -4.99 -3.83 -7.26
CA ARG A 35 -4.34 -4.49 -6.11
C ARG A 35 -5.37 -5.28 -5.29
N LEU A 36 -6.52 -4.67 -5.01
CA LEU A 36 -7.60 -5.33 -4.28
C LEU A 36 -8.16 -6.53 -5.04
N LEU A 37 -8.39 -6.39 -6.35
CA LEU A 37 -8.88 -7.49 -7.19
C LEU A 37 -7.91 -8.68 -7.21
N ARG A 38 -6.59 -8.43 -7.27
CA ARG A 38 -5.57 -9.48 -7.15
C ARG A 38 -5.61 -10.20 -5.78
N LYS A 39 -5.84 -9.44 -4.70
CA LYS A 39 -5.92 -9.97 -3.33
C LYS A 39 -7.18 -10.81 -3.11
N THR A 40 -8.34 -10.37 -3.63
CA THR A 40 -9.62 -11.07 -3.46
C THR A 40 -9.79 -12.28 -4.36
N GLY A 41 -9.10 -12.34 -5.49
CA GLY A 41 -9.17 -13.47 -6.44
C GLY A 41 -8.58 -14.79 -5.93
N GLY A 42 -7.94 -14.80 -4.74
CA GLY A 42 -7.50 -16.00 -4.04
C GLY A 42 -6.35 -16.75 -4.72
N GLY A 43 -5.13 -16.52 -4.24
CA GLY A 43 -4.07 -17.53 -4.00
C GLY A 43 -3.58 -18.50 -5.09
N ASN A 44 -4.22 -18.63 -6.26
CA ASN A 44 -3.84 -19.60 -7.28
C ASN A 44 -4.41 -19.28 -8.68
N ALA A 45 -4.65 -18.00 -8.98
CA ALA A 45 -4.92 -17.59 -10.35
C ALA A 45 -3.60 -17.59 -11.12
N SER A 46 -3.42 -18.64 -11.92
CA SER A 46 -2.44 -18.83 -12.99
C SER A 46 -1.77 -17.54 -13.46
N ARG A 47 -0.44 -17.61 -13.62
CA ARG A 47 0.42 -16.67 -14.36
C ARG A 47 -0.39 -15.94 -15.43
N PRO A 48 -0.38 -14.59 -15.49
CA PRO A 48 -0.99 -13.93 -16.63
C PRO A 48 -0.12 -14.23 -17.86
N SER A 49 -0.48 -15.29 -18.59
CA SER A 49 -0.06 -15.48 -19.96
C SER A 49 -0.64 -14.34 -20.78
N ASP A 50 0.29 -13.63 -21.41
CA ASP A 50 0.15 -12.90 -22.67
C ASP A 50 -0.98 -11.85 -22.78
N ARG A 51 -0.54 -10.58 -22.90
CA ARG A 51 -1.29 -9.44 -23.44
C ARG A 51 -2.63 -9.11 -22.77
N VAL A 52 -2.54 -8.40 -21.65
CA VAL A 52 -3.61 -7.49 -21.24
C VAL A 52 -3.41 -6.16 -21.97
N TYR A 53 -4.10 -6.00 -23.10
CA TYR A 53 -4.29 -4.71 -23.76
C TYR A 53 -5.37 -3.93 -22.99
N GLY A 54 -4.99 -2.80 -22.40
CA GLY A 54 -5.86 -1.94 -21.60
C GLY A 54 -5.05 -1.06 -20.63
N GLU A 55 -4.90 0.21 -21.00
CA GLU A 55 -4.42 1.36 -20.22
C GLU A 55 -3.55 1.11 -18.97
N ARG A 56 -2.35 0.54 -19.16
CA ARG A 56 -1.28 0.61 -18.14
C ARG A 56 -0.44 1.89 -18.24
N HIS A 57 -0.92 2.93 -18.92
CA HIS A 57 -0.16 4.16 -19.18
C HIS A 57 0.27 4.90 -17.90
N HIS A 58 -0.40 4.64 -16.77
CA HIS A 58 -0.09 5.28 -15.48
C HIS A 58 0.67 4.40 -14.49
N ARG A 59 1.06 3.18 -14.87
CA ARG A 59 2.01 2.40 -14.06
C ARG A 59 3.42 2.71 -14.51
N PRO A 60 4.38 2.83 -13.56
CA PRO A 60 5.78 2.73 -13.92
C PRO A 60 5.96 1.43 -14.71
N GLY A 61 6.39 1.54 -15.96
CA GLY A 61 6.58 0.37 -16.82
C GLY A 61 7.62 -0.59 -16.25
N ARG A 62 7.77 -1.76 -16.88
CA ARG A 62 8.81 -2.76 -16.53
C ARG A 62 10.22 -2.14 -16.42
N HIS A 63 10.46 -1.03 -17.12
CA HIS A 63 11.72 -0.29 -17.18
C HIS A 63 11.72 1.03 -16.40
N ALA A 64 10.73 1.30 -15.55
CA ALA A 64 10.77 2.50 -14.70
C ALA A 64 12.05 2.53 -13.85
N THR A 65 12.45 3.67 -13.31
CA THR A 65 13.54 3.70 -12.32
C THR A 65 12.97 3.45 -10.92
N THR A 66 13.80 3.03 -9.97
CA THR A 66 13.38 2.89 -8.56
C THR A 66 12.91 4.22 -7.98
N ALA A 67 13.51 5.34 -8.42
CA ALA A 67 13.03 6.68 -8.09
C ALA A 67 11.59 6.92 -8.57
N ALA A 68 11.25 6.54 -9.81
CA ALA A 68 9.87 6.67 -10.30
C ALA A 68 8.88 5.78 -9.52
N ILE A 69 9.32 4.59 -9.09
CA ILE A 69 8.52 3.71 -8.22
C ILE A 69 8.28 4.38 -6.86
N VAL A 70 9.30 4.99 -6.26
CA VAL A 70 9.17 5.71 -4.98
C VAL A 70 8.12 6.82 -5.07
N GLU A 71 8.09 7.60 -6.15
CA GLU A 71 7.06 8.64 -6.31
C GLU A 71 5.65 8.03 -6.44
N SER A 72 5.48 6.96 -7.22
CA SER A 72 4.18 6.26 -7.29
C SER A 72 3.76 5.66 -5.94
N VAL A 73 4.70 5.16 -5.14
CA VAL A 73 4.43 4.66 -3.78
C VAL A 73 3.98 5.81 -2.87
N ARG A 74 4.61 6.99 -2.95
CA ARG A 74 4.20 8.17 -2.17
C ARG A 74 2.80 8.64 -2.55
N GLU A 75 2.46 8.67 -3.84
CA GLU A 75 1.11 8.96 -4.31
C GLU A 75 0.09 7.96 -3.76
N ASP A 76 0.40 6.67 -3.82
CA ASP A 76 -0.48 5.61 -3.33
C ASP A 76 -0.68 5.71 -1.81
N ILE A 77 0.37 5.99 -1.03
CA ILE A 77 0.27 6.18 0.43
C ILE A 77 -0.59 7.41 0.75
N SER A 78 -0.33 8.54 0.07
CA SER A 78 -1.07 9.79 0.28
C SER A 78 -2.55 9.59 0.00
N PHE A 79 -2.88 8.96 -1.13
CA PHE A 79 -4.26 8.64 -1.49
C PHE A 79 -4.88 7.67 -0.48
N ALA A 80 -4.18 6.61 -0.07
CA ALA A 80 -4.70 5.63 0.90
C ALA A 80 -5.05 6.29 2.23
N ARG A 81 -4.25 7.28 2.67
CA ARG A 81 -4.47 8.02 3.90
C ARG A 81 -5.71 8.93 3.82
N THR A 82 -5.97 9.54 2.67
CA THR A 82 -7.12 10.44 2.46
C THR A 82 -8.40 9.71 2.04
N PHE A 83 -8.27 8.51 1.47
CA PHE A 83 -9.39 7.71 0.99
C PHE A 83 -10.15 7.13 2.20
N ALA A 84 -11.01 7.96 2.77
CA ALA A 84 -11.75 7.65 3.99
C ALA A 84 -12.73 6.49 3.78
N PRO A 85 -12.84 5.57 4.74
CA PRO A 85 -13.84 4.52 4.70
C PRO A 85 -15.19 5.02 5.23
N GLY A 86 -16.13 5.21 4.31
CA GLY A 86 -17.56 5.20 4.61
C GLY A 86 -18.17 6.54 5.04
N ALA A 87 -19.27 6.92 4.40
CA ALA A 87 -20.22 7.86 4.97
C ALA A 87 -21.00 7.19 6.14
N PRO A 88 -21.67 7.94 7.03
CA PRO A 88 -22.46 7.35 8.11
C PRO A 88 -23.48 6.34 7.54
N GLY A 89 -23.33 5.05 7.88
CA GLY A 89 -24.19 3.96 7.41
C GLY A 89 -23.56 2.99 6.41
N GLU A 90 -22.34 3.25 5.93
CA GLU A 90 -21.59 2.36 5.06
C GLU A 90 -20.64 1.44 5.88
N VAL A 91 -20.47 0.18 5.45
CA VAL A 91 -19.54 -0.76 6.10
C VAL A 91 -18.13 -0.16 6.05
N ILE A 92 -17.55 0.10 7.22
CA ILE A 92 -16.21 0.68 7.37
C ILE A 92 -15.20 -0.26 6.73
N VAL A 93 -14.57 0.21 5.67
CA VAL A 93 -13.43 -0.43 5.03
C VAL A 93 -12.20 -0.15 5.90
N HIS A 94 -11.72 -1.12 6.68
CA HIS A 94 -10.56 -0.85 7.54
C HIS A 94 -9.28 -0.78 6.69
N SER A 95 -8.83 0.44 6.37
CA SER A 95 -7.46 0.71 5.91
C SER A 95 -6.62 1.16 7.11
N PRO A 96 -5.61 0.39 7.52
CA PRO A 96 -4.64 0.80 8.56
C PRO A 96 -4.04 2.19 8.33
N LEU A 97 -3.75 2.57 7.07
CA LEU A 97 -3.26 3.90 6.70
C LEU A 97 -4.26 5.02 6.98
N ALA A 98 -5.55 4.81 6.70
CA ALA A 98 -6.60 5.79 6.98
C ALA A 98 -6.96 5.84 8.49
N ALA A 99 -6.80 4.72 9.20
CA ALA A 99 -7.00 4.63 10.65
C ALA A 99 -5.81 5.11 11.48
N ALA A 100 -4.65 5.33 10.85
CA ALA A 100 -3.44 5.79 11.52
C ALA A 100 -3.61 7.21 12.11
N PRO A 101 -3.00 7.51 13.26
CA PRO A 101 -3.03 8.84 13.86
C PRO A 101 -2.60 9.95 12.89
N ALA A 102 -3.21 11.13 13.00
CA ALA A 102 -2.89 12.27 12.13
C ALA A 102 -1.44 12.75 12.31
N GLU A 103 -0.89 12.60 13.52
CA GLU A 103 0.47 12.99 13.88
C GLU A 103 1.53 12.13 13.18
N LEU A 104 1.20 10.90 12.79
CA LEU A 104 2.12 9.96 12.17
C LEU A 104 2.61 10.45 10.81
N THR A 105 3.92 10.35 10.57
CA THR A 105 4.55 10.71 9.30
C THR A 105 5.11 9.46 8.62
N VAL A 106 4.94 9.37 7.29
CA VAL A 106 5.46 8.25 6.48
C VAL A 106 6.36 8.82 5.40
N ALA A 107 7.65 8.49 5.47
CA ALA A 107 8.65 8.86 4.48
C ALA A 107 9.04 7.64 3.64
N VAL A 108 9.12 7.82 2.33
CA VAL A 108 9.59 6.79 1.39
C VAL A 108 10.87 7.28 0.73
N THR A 109 11.94 6.49 0.82
CA THR A 109 13.25 6.83 0.28
C THR A 109 13.86 5.65 -0.48
N THR A 110 14.84 5.94 -1.35
CA THR A 110 15.63 4.92 -2.05
C THR A 110 17.11 5.23 -1.82
N PRO A 111 17.72 4.68 -0.74
CA PRO A 111 19.12 4.96 -0.45
C PRO A 111 20.06 4.34 -1.48
N PHE A 112 19.65 3.24 -2.10
CA PHE A 112 20.33 2.55 -3.19
C PHE A 112 19.34 2.20 -4.30
N ALA A 113 19.83 2.03 -5.52
CA ALA A 113 18.99 1.80 -6.70
C ALA A 113 18.12 0.52 -6.61
N ASP A 114 18.49 -0.44 -5.76
CA ASP A 114 17.81 -1.70 -5.52
C ASP A 114 17.12 -1.76 -4.15
N GLN A 115 17.02 -0.63 -3.42
CA GLN A 115 16.39 -0.58 -2.11
C GLN A 115 15.36 0.53 -2.01
N ILE A 116 14.19 0.19 -1.45
CA ILE A 116 13.16 1.14 -1.03
C ILE A 116 13.00 1.02 0.48
N VAL A 117 13.18 2.13 1.20
CA VAL A 117 13.03 2.19 2.65
C VAL A 117 11.85 3.10 2.99
N VAL A 118 10.91 2.57 3.76
CA VAL A 118 9.82 3.34 4.35
C VAL A 118 10.09 3.53 5.84
N THR A 119 10.09 4.78 6.27
CA THR A 119 10.23 5.16 7.68
C THR A 119 8.91 5.74 8.16
N ILE A 120 8.42 5.20 9.27
CA ILE A 120 7.25 5.66 10.00
C ILE A 120 7.77 6.41 11.23
N ASP A 121 7.49 7.71 11.30
CA ASP A 121 7.94 8.61 12.36
C ASP A 121 6.72 9.22 13.09
N ASP A 122 7.00 9.96 14.18
CA ASP A 122 5.98 10.63 15.00
C ASP A 122 4.86 9.70 15.53
N ILE A 123 5.24 8.45 15.83
CA ILE A 123 4.34 7.40 16.30
C ILE A 123 3.93 7.70 17.76
N PRO A 124 2.63 7.88 18.07
CA PRO A 124 2.18 8.05 19.44
C PRO A 124 2.53 6.80 20.27
N PRO A 125 3.22 6.93 21.42
CA PRO A 125 3.71 5.78 22.18
C PRO A 125 2.61 4.78 22.54
N GLN A 126 1.44 5.29 22.91
CA GLN A 126 0.29 4.52 23.36
C GLN A 126 -0.44 3.77 22.23
N TRP A 127 -0.18 4.17 20.98
CA TRP A 127 -0.81 3.59 19.80
C TRP A 127 0.11 2.58 19.11
N GLY A 128 1.40 2.91 18.99
CA GLY A 128 2.34 2.11 18.22
C GLY A 128 3.17 1.11 19.03
N TRP A 129 3.26 1.29 20.35
CA TRP A 129 4.14 0.49 21.20
C TRP A 129 3.40 -0.06 22.42
N GLU A 130 3.68 -1.31 22.77
CA GLU A 130 3.16 -1.98 23.95
C GLU A 130 4.26 -2.82 24.61
N SER A 131 4.13 -3.07 25.91
CA SER A 131 4.99 -4.04 26.59
C SER A 131 4.44 -5.44 26.37
N ASP A 132 5.31 -6.40 26.03
CA ASP A 132 4.95 -7.82 26.00
C ASP A 132 4.95 -8.45 27.41
N GLU A 133 4.68 -9.75 27.48
CA GLU A 133 4.67 -10.52 28.73
C GLU A 133 6.02 -10.57 29.47
N PHE A 134 7.09 -10.07 28.85
CA PHE A 134 8.45 -9.99 29.39
C PHE A 134 8.94 -8.54 29.54
N ASP A 135 8.02 -7.56 29.60
CA ASP A 135 8.33 -6.12 29.68
C ASP A 135 9.19 -5.58 28.52
N ARG A 136 9.21 -6.27 27.38
CA ARG A 136 9.90 -5.78 26.17
C ARG A 136 8.96 -4.90 25.38
N ILE A 137 9.47 -3.74 24.95
CA ILE A 137 8.72 -2.82 24.08
C ILE A 137 8.62 -3.45 22.68
N VAL A 138 7.40 -3.74 22.25
CA VAL A 138 7.08 -4.32 20.94
C VAL A 138 6.07 -3.46 20.19
N ALA A 139 6.07 -3.55 18.86
CA ALA A 139 5.09 -2.87 18.03
C ALA A 139 3.68 -3.42 18.30
N THR A 140 2.67 -2.56 18.43
CA THR A 140 1.27 -2.99 18.58
C THR A 140 0.74 -3.68 17.32
N ARG A 141 -0.40 -4.36 17.43
CA ARG A 141 -1.09 -4.96 16.28
C ARG A 141 -1.40 -3.92 15.19
N ASP A 142 -1.79 -2.71 15.56
CA ASP A 142 -2.15 -1.66 14.61
C ASP A 142 -0.92 -1.14 13.84
N LEU A 143 0.21 -0.96 14.53
CA LEU A 143 1.47 -0.59 13.88
C LEU A 143 1.97 -1.69 12.92
N ARG A 144 1.82 -2.97 13.29
CA ARG A 144 2.16 -4.09 12.41
C ARG A 144 1.23 -4.14 11.19
N ALA A 145 -0.08 -3.95 11.37
CA ALA A 145 -1.04 -3.91 10.27
C ALA A 145 -0.77 -2.74 9.31
N LEU A 146 -0.35 -1.59 9.83
CA LEU A 146 0.13 -0.46 9.02
C LEU A 146 1.37 -0.83 8.21
N ALA A 147 2.37 -1.47 8.85
CA ALA A 147 3.57 -1.93 8.16
C ALA A 147 3.25 -2.95 7.06
N ASP A 148 2.31 -3.88 7.30
CA ASP A 148 1.86 -4.84 6.30
C ASP A 148 1.18 -4.15 5.10
N GLU A 149 0.29 -3.17 5.34
CA GLU A 149 -0.34 -2.41 4.24
C GLU A 149 0.70 -1.65 3.41
N LEU A 150 1.70 -1.04 4.05
CA LEU A 150 2.82 -0.38 3.38
C LEU A 150 3.66 -1.38 2.55
N ALA A 151 3.93 -2.57 3.08
CA ALA A 151 4.63 -3.63 2.35
C ALA A 151 3.85 -4.05 1.11
N GLU A 152 2.53 -4.24 1.23
CA GLU A 152 1.66 -4.61 0.11
C GLU A 152 1.62 -3.53 -0.99
N ILE A 153 1.63 -2.25 -0.63
CA ILE A 153 1.71 -1.15 -1.60
C ILE A 153 3.00 -1.25 -2.41
N ILE A 154 4.14 -1.44 -1.73
CA ILE A 154 5.46 -1.50 -2.35
C ILE A 154 5.61 -2.75 -3.22
N ASP A 155 5.22 -3.92 -2.71
CA ASP A 155 5.35 -5.20 -3.41
C ASP A 155 4.52 -5.27 -4.69
N ALA A 156 3.45 -4.48 -4.79
CA ALA A 156 2.68 -4.35 -6.02
C ALA A 156 3.51 -3.81 -7.21
N TYR A 157 4.62 -3.11 -6.94
CA TYR A 157 5.58 -2.63 -7.93
C TYR A 157 6.79 -3.57 -8.11
N ASN A 158 6.93 -4.56 -7.24
CA ASN A 158 7.96 -5.57 -7.38
C ASN A 158 7.52 -6.62 -8.43
N HIS A 159 8.50 -7.21 -9.12
CA HIS A 159 8.25 -8.26 -10.08
C HIS A 159 8.91 -9.54 -9.60
N TYR A 160 8.13 -10.62 -9.54
CA TYR A 160 8.64 -11.96 -9.27
C TYR A 160 8.57 -12.77 -10.57
N GLY A 161 9.72 -13.14 -11.09
CA GLY A 161 9.83 -14.11 -12.19
C GLY A 161 10.35 -15.44 -11.63
N PRO A 162 9.99 -16.59 -12.24
CA PRO A 162 10.55 -17.88 -11.82
C PRO A 162 12.09 -17.91 -11.86
N ASP A 163 12.69 -17.09 -12.74
CA ASP A 163 14.14 -17.03 -12.96
C ASP A 163 14.76 -15.65 -12.63
N VAL A 164 13.97 -14.73 -12.07
CA VAL A 164 14.41 -13.36 -11.77
C VAL A 164 14.07 -13.05 -10.32
N GLY A 165 15.12 -12.80 -9.53
CA GLY A 165 15.00 -12.37 -8.13
C GLY A 165 14.22 -11.05 -7.99
N PRO A 166 13.96 -10.60 -6.75
CA PRO A 166 13.24 -9.36 -6.52
C PRO A 166 13.96 -8.20 -7.22
N ARG A 167 13.18 -7.32 -7.83
CA ARG A 167 13.71 -6.15 -8.54
C ARG A 167 14.38 -5.15 -7.59
N PHE A 168 13.81 -5.04 -6.40
CA PHE A 168 14.33 -4.25 -5.31
C PHE A 168 13.94 -4.92 -3.99
N PHE A 169 14.67 -4.60 -2.93
CA PHE A 169 14.37 -4.97 -1.56
C PHE A 169 13.61 -3.82 -0.90
N ARG A 170 12.57 -4.16 -0.14
CA ARG A 170 11.85 -3.18 0.68
C ARG A 170 12.32 -3.28 2.12
N THR A 171 12.22 -2.21 2.88
CA THR A 171 12.42 -2.25 4.34
C THR A 171 11.45 -1.26 4.96
N ILE A 172 10.74 -1.70 6.00
CA ILE A 172 9.80 -0.86 6.72
C ILE A 172 10.29 -0.71 8.14
N ARG A 173 10.44 0.55 8.56
CA ARG A 173 10.97 0.93 9.86
C ARG A 173 9.94 1.79 10.58
N ALA A 174 9.80 1.56 11.87
CA ALA A 174 9.16 2.47 12.80
C ALA A 174 10.28 3.14 13.60
N GLN A 175 10.55 4.40 13.30
CA GLN A 175 11.71 5.14 13.82
C GLN A 175 13.01 4.33 13.58
N GLN A 176 13.68 3.89 14.64
CA GLN A 176 14.91 3.09 14.57
C GLN A 176 14.69 1.57 14.52
N THR A 177 13.44 1.12 14.67
CA THR A 177 13.09 -0.31 14.74
C THR A 177 12.68 -0.81 13.36
N THR A 178 13.33 -1.86 12.86
CA THR A 178 12.90 -2.52 11.62
C THR A 178 11.73 -3.46 11.89
N LEU A 179 10.60 -3.23 11.24
CA LEU A 179 9.40 -4.06 11.36
C LEU A 179 9.36 -5.15 10.27
N ILE A 180 9.72 -4.80 9.03
CA ILE A 180 9.71 -5.71 7.87
C ILE A 180 10.99 -5.52 7.06
N ARG A 181 11.54 -6.63 6.56
CA ARG A 181 12.69 -6.68 5.64
C ARG A 181 12.34 -7.44 4.37
#